data_AF-N1JBC7-F1
#
_entry.id   AF-N1JBC7-F1
#
_cell.length_a   1.000
_cell.length_b   1.000
_cell.length_c   1.000
_cell.angle_alpha   90.00
_cell.angle_beta   90.00
_cell.angle_gamma   90.00
#
_symmetry.space_group_name_H-M   'P 1'
#
loop_
_entity.id
_entity.type
_entity.pdbx_description
1 polymer ?
#
loop_
_entity_poly.entity_id
_entity_poly.type
_entity_poly.pdbx_seq_one_letter_code
_entity_poly.pdbx_strand_id
1 'polypeptide(L)'
;MFQTFSGSSRRPRQVNLSGQNLNPFATTPTPWATPVSGSQIIVANAQQKRLKRQQEREQLRSAIRIQRVWRGYRSRREVDDLRRKEWDDLEINQGGFDLDSRLLAQIKLLVSFYRQTRKDDLKRIKRLSSNVVTCGLATCLTSDRSEHLILPLAFILVDALNSSLPEYQDDLFQLLISIFEHCPSLFTRMSREYFILLSAMSKNRLFIDNTSSFQTALKLALTQCTNLEDDCMIKIYESFAVHYLTTPELPSLINRFDEISFIIDVNLLSTTLVYLFSAGNASQVDDEGKIWLLAYIISFNRFHKQTTNNQKFLKALSVLLSESFDEIICRIDHQNDDILNELRYTDDNAKYAKPLPEFILDELNSLITQESVSALITNLEIDHLTSSHITGKCLHLTTNYALTLLRIFPRRGDEIKMWLYLASVTTPNSDPVPTSNLLWRATCATYIFSAITFESRTALSILRRAIQENSEVSKDHSEDQDWSIVLLFLEIYLSH
;
A
#
# COMPACT_ATOMS: atom_id res chain seq x y z
N MET A 1 4.42 -63.11 -52.40
CA MET A 1 4.36 -62.57 -53.78
C MET A 1 3.51 -61.32 -53.75
N PHE A 2 4.11 -60.16 -54.03
CA PHE A 2 3.45 -58.85 -53.98
C PHE A 2 2.88 -58.51 -55.37
N GLN A 3 1.62 -58.06 -55.41
CA GLN A 3 0.94 -57.66 -56.63
C GLN A 3 0.64 -56.14 -56.60
N THR A 4 1.48 -55.42 -57.34
CA THR A 4 1.21 -54.26 -58.21
C THR A 4 0.43 -53.03 -57.71
N PHE A 5 1.16 -51.91 -57.72
CA PHE A 5 0.75 -50.52 -57.95
C PHE A 5 -0.57 -50.35 -58.72
N SER A 6 -1.57 -49.71 -58.10
CA SER A 6 -2.64 -48.99 -58.81
C SER A 6 -2.49 -47.49 -58.54
N GLY A 7 -1.80 -46.81 -59.46
CA GLY A 7 -1.80 -45.36 -59.52
C GLY A 7 -3.13 -44.87 -60.10
N SER A 8 -3.96 -44.22 -59.29
CA SER A 8 -4.99 -43.27 -59.73
C SER A 8 -5.78 -42.74 -58.52
N SER A 9 -5.39 -41.59 -57.99
CA SER A 9 -6.33 -40.67 -57.32
C SER A 9 -5.77 -39.26 -57.35
N ARG A 10 -5.61 -38.72 -58.56
CA ARG A 10 -5.51 -37.27 -58.75
C ARG A 10 -6.94 -36.76 -58.91
N ARG A 11 -7.43 -35.99 -57.94
CA ARG A 11 -8.66 -35.18 -58.09
C ARG A 11 -8.59 -34.42 -59.42
N PRO A 12 -9.59 -34.52 -60.31
CA PRO A 12 -9.63 -33.67 -61.49
C PRO A 12 -9.74 -32.23 -61.01
N ARG A 13 -8.76 -31.40 -61.37
CA ARG A 13 -8.86 -29.95 -61.19
C ARG A 13 -9.89 -29.48 -62.20
N GLN A 14 -11.07 -29.03 -61.74
CA GLN A 14 -11.89 -28.14 -62.54
C GLN A 14 -11.09 -26.86 -62.74
N VAL A 15 -10.51 -26.72 -63.93
CA VAL A 15 -9.89 -25.49 -64.39
C VAL A 15 -10.99 -24.71 -65.10
N ASN A 16 -11.62 -23.78 -64.38
CA ASN A 16 -12.46 -22.78 -65.03
C ASN A 16 -11.53 -21.87 -65.85
N LEU A 17 -11.46 -22.10 -67.16
CA LEU A 17 -10.75 -21.26 -68.13
C LEU A 17 -11.61 -20.10 -68.67
N SER A 18 -12.80 -19.87 -68.10
CA SER A 18 -13.63 -18.71 -68.45
C SER A 18 -13.20 -17.49 -67.65
N GLY A 19 -12.15 -16.81 -68.11
CA GLY A 19 -11.72 -15.54 -67.56
C GLY A 19 -10.25 -15.25 -67.80
N GLN A 20 -9.98 -14.58 -68.92
CA GLN A 20 -8.69 -13.99 -69.33
C GLN A 20 -7.69 -14.93 -70.02
N ASN A 21 -7.60 -14.72 -71.33
CA ASN A 21 -6.59 -15.27 -72.22
C ASN A 21 -5.17 -15.12 -71.65
N LEU A 22 -4.46 -16.25 -71.60
CA LEU A 22 -3.01 -16.32 -71.50
C LEU A 22 -2.40 -15.80 -72.80
N ASN A 23 -1.84 -14.59 -72.78
CA ASN A 23 -0.58 -14.29 -73.48
C ASN A 23 -0.03 -12.91 -73.04
N PRO A 24 1.09 -12.85 -72.29
CA PRO A 24 1.69 -11.59 -71.85
C PRO A 24 2.48 -10.83 -72.94
N PHE A 25 2.53 -11.36 -74.16
CA PHE A 25 3.18 -10.75 -75.33
C PHE A 25 2.24 -10.50 -76.52
N ALA A 26 0.93 -10.78 -76.38
CA ALA A 26 -0.04 -10.66 -77.48
C ALA A 26 -0.79 -9.32 -77.51
N THR A 27 -0.15 -8.22 -77.10
CA THR A 27 -0.66 -6.86 -77.36
C THR A 27 0.08 -6.30 -78.57
N THR A 28 -0.48 -6.50 -79.75
CA THR A 28 -0.15 -5.70 -80.93
C THR A 28 -0.60 -4.25 -80.69
N PRO A 29 0.25 -3.23 -80.89
CA PRO A 29 -0.11 -1.85 -80.60
C PRO A 29 -0.98 -1.27 -81.72
N THR A 30 -2.19 -0.80 -81.38
CA THR A 30 -2.99 0.08 -82.24
C THR A 30 -2.58 1.55 -82.03
N PRO A 31 -2.59 2.43 -83.06
CA PRO A 31 -1.88 3.72 -83.04
C PRO A 31 -2.44 4.81 -82.12
N TRP A 32 -3.58 4.60 -81.45
CA TRP A 32 -4.25 5.64 -80.66
C TRP A 32 -4.60 5.25 -79.22
N ALA A 33 -4.03 4.18 -78.68
CA ALA A 33 -4.20 3.82 -77.27
C ALA A 33 -2.87 3.93 -76.51
N THR A 34 -2.85 4.70 -75.43
CA THR A 34 -1.74 4.76 -74.47
C THR A 34 -1.52 3.36 -73.85
N PRO A 35 -0.29 2.83 -73.86
CA PRO A 35 -0.02 1.48 -73.36
C PRO A 35 -0.13 1.47 -71.83
N VAL A 36 -1.31 1.12 -71.30
CA VAL A 36 -1.43 0.77 -69.88
C VAL A 36 -0.76 -0.58 -69.69
N SER A 37 0.39 -0.55 -69.01
CA SER A 37 1.32 -1.66 -68.88
C SER A 37 0.65 -2.87 -68.20
N GLY A 38 0.28 -3.90 -68.98
CA GLY A 38 -0.25 -5.17 -68.47
C GLY A 38 0.64 -5.82 -67.41
N SER A 39 1.93 -5.48 -67.39
CA SER A 39 2.87 -5.86 -66.34
C SER A 39 2.48 -5.33 -64.95
N GLN A 40 1.97 -4.09 -64.85
CA GLN A 40 1.55 -3.49 -63.57
C GLN A 40 0.31 -4.19 -62.99
N ILE A 41 -0.65 -4.56 -63.84
CA ILE A 41 -1.85 -5.32 -63.45
C ILE A 41 -1.47 -6.73 -63.00
N ILE A 42 -0.53 -7.38 -63.69
CA ILE A 42 -0.01 -8.71 -63.32
C ILE A 42 0.74 -8.64 -61.97
N VAL A 43 1.57 -7.61 -61.76
CA VAL A 43 2.30 -7.40 -60.51
C VAL A 43 1.32 -7.13 -59.35
N ALA A 44 0.30 -6.30 -59.56
CA ALA A 44 -0.75 -6.04 -58.56
C ALA A 44 -1.52 -7.31 -58.18
N ASN A 45 -1.94 -8.11 -59.18
CA ASN A 45 -2.59 -9.39 -58.95
C ASN A 45 -1.67 -10.41 -58.23
N ALA A 46 -0.37 -10.41 -58.55
CA ALA A 46 0.62 -11.25 -57.87
C ALA A 46 0.84 -10.82 -56.41
N GLN A 47 0.87 -9.51 -56.13
CA GLN A 47 0.96 -8.96 -54.79
C GLN A 47 -0.29 -9.31 -53.96
N GLN A 48 -1.50 -9.13 -54.51
CA GLN A 48 -2.75 -9.53 -53.84
C GLN A 48 -2.78 -11.03 -53.54
N LYS A 49 -2.38 -11.89 -54.48
CA LYS A 49 -2.27 -13.34 -54.25
C LYS A 49 -1.23 -13.70 -53.17
N ARG A 50 -0.16 -12.92 -53.04
CA ARG A 50 0.85 -13.09 -51.97
C ARG A 50 0.28 -12.68 -50.61
N LEU A 51 -0.40 -11.53 -50.54
CA LEU A 51 -1.06 -11.05 -49.32
C LEU A 51 -2.11 -12.04 -48.84
N LYS A 52 -2.97 -12.56 -49.74
CA LYS A 52 -3.97 -13.58 -49.38
C LYS A 52 -3.32 -14.85 -48.83
N ARG A 53 -2.26 -15.36 -49.46
CA ARG A 53 -1.51 -16.52 -48.96
C ARG A 53 -0.83 -16.24 -47.62
N GLN A 54 -0.39 -15.01 -47.39
CA GLN A 54 0.18 -14.61 -46.11
C GLN A 54 -0.89 -14.62 -45.01
N GLN A 55 -2.06 -14.03 -45.27
CA GLN A 55 -3.20 -14.05 -44.35
C GLN A 55 -3.67 -15.48 -44.04
N GLU A 56 -3.78 -16.34 -45.05
CA GLU A 56 -4.12 -17.77 -44.86
C GLU A 56 -3.08 -18.49 -43.98
N ARG A 57 -1.78 -18.21 -44.19
CA ARG A 57 -0.71 -18.76 -43.34
C ARG A 57 -0.79 -18.24 -41.90
N GLU A 58 -1.09 -16.97 -41.71
CA GLU A 58 -1.25 -16.36 -40.39
C GLU A 58 -2.46 -16.96 -39.65
N GLN A 59 -3.59 -17.15 -40.34
CA GLN A 59 -4.77 -17.84 -39.81
C GLN A 59 -4.49 -19.30 -39.44
N LEU A 60 -3.74 -20.04 -40.27
CA LEU A 60 -3.35 -21.41 -39.92
C LEU A 60 -2.39 -21.44 -38.72
N ARG A 61 -1.43 -20.52 -38.65
CA ARG A 61 -0.51 -20.41 -37.51
C ARG A 61 -1.25 -20.05 -36.23
N SER A 62 -2.22 -19.15 -36.27
CA SER A 62 -3.04 -18.79 -35.11
C SER A 62 -3.91 -19.98 -34.69
N ALA A 63 -4.54 -20.69 -35.62
CA ALA A 63 -5.32 -21.89 -35.32
C ALA A 63 -4.47 -22.99 -34.67
N ILE A 64 -3.27 -23.25 -35.18
CA ILE A 64 -2.32 -24.21 -34.58
C ILE A 64 -1.93 -23.79 -33.17
N ARG A 65 -1.67 -22.48 -32.94
CA ARG A 65 -1.35 -21.94 -31.62
C ARG A 65 -2.50 -22.16 -30.64
N ILE A 66 -3.74 -21.84 -31.05
CA ILE A 66 -4.94 -22.05 -30.24
C ILE A 66 -5.11 -23.53 -29.90
N GLN A 67 -5.00 -24.43 -30.88
CA GLN A 67 -5.13 -25.88 -30.66
C GLN A 67 -4.07 -26.41 -29.69
N ARG A 68 -2.82 -25.95 -29.81
CA ARG A 68 -1.75 -26.34 -28.89
C ARG A 68 -2.05 -25.88 -27.46
N VAL A 69 -2.44 -24.62 -27.29
CA VAL A 69 -2.80 -24.05 -25.98
C VAL A 69 -3.99 -24.80 -25.38
N TRP A 70 -5.01 -25.10 -26.18
CA TRP A 70 -6.21 -25.82 -25.74
C TRP A 70 -5.91 -27.26 -25.33
N ARG A 71 -5.10 -28.00 -26.10
CA ARG A 71 -4.67 -29.36 -25.73
C ARG A 71 -3.89 -29.37 -24.42
N GLY A 72 -2.99 -28.40 -24.23
CA GLY A 72 -2.24 -28.25 -22.98
C GLY A 72 -3.14 -27.88 -21.79
N TYR A 73 -4.09 -26.97 -21.99
CA TYR A 73 -5.10 -26.62 -20.98
C TYR A 73 -5.95 -27.83 -20.58
N ARG A 74 -6.43 -28.60 -21.57
CA ARG A 74 -7.22 -29.80 -21.36
C ARG A 74 -6.45 -30.85 -20.56
N SER A 75 -5.21 -31.13 -20.94
CA SER A 75 -4.37 -32.10 -20.21
C SER A 75 -4.11 -31.67 -18.77
N ARG A 76 -3.79 -30.38 -18.51
CA ARG A 76 -3.65 -29.87 -17.14
C ARG A 76 -4.95 -30.01 -16.34
N ARG A 77 -6.09 -29.72 -16.96
CA ARG A 77 -7.40 -29.88 -16.31
C ARG A 77 -7.70 -31.34 -15.96
N GLU A 78 -7.41 -32.27 -16.87
CA GLU A 78 -7.56 -33.72 -16.62
C GLU A 78 -6.67 -34.18 -15.45
N VAL A 79 -5.41 -33.72 -15.39
CA VAL A 79 -4.51 -34.01 -14.27
C VAL A 79 -5.03 -33.43 -12.95
N ASP A 80 -5.48 -32.18 -12.94
CA ASP A 80 -6.02 -31.56 -11.73
C ASP A 80 -7.28 -32.30 -11.25
N ASP A 81 -8.16 -32.72 -12.16
CA ASP A 81 -9.37 -33.48 -11.82
C ASP A 81 -9.05 -34.91 -11.33
N LEU A 82 -7.97 -35.54 -11.82
CA LEU A 82 -7.48 -36.81 -11.26
C LEU A 82 -6.97 -36.63 -9.82
N ARG A 83 -6.20 -35.58 -9.55
CA ARG A 83 -5.69 -35.27 -8.21
C ARG A 83 -6.80 -34.93 -7.22
N ARG A 84 -7.87 -34.26 -7.67
CA ARG A 84 -9.07 -34.03 -6.85
C ARG A 84 -9.72 -35.34 -6.42
N LYS A 85 -9.86 -36.30 -7.36
CA LYS A 85 -10.41 -37.63 -7.03
C LYS A 85 -9.53 -38.36 -6.03
N GLU A 86 -8.22 -38.34 -6.23
CA GLU A 86 -7.26 -38.94 -5.29
C GLU A 86 -7.38 -38.31 -3.89
N TRP A 87 -7.54 -36.99 -3.81
CA TRP A 87 -7.78 -36.30 -2.54
C TRP A 87 -9.09 -36.75 -1.87
N ASP A 88 -10.18 -36.86 -2.63
CA ASP A 88 -11.48 -37.32 -2.14
C ASP A 88 -11.42 -38.79 -1.69
N ASP A 89 -10.68 -39.64 -2.41
CA ASP A 89 -10.49 -41.05 -2.07
C ASP A 89 -9.73 -41.22 -0.74
N LEU A 90 -8.75 -40.36 -0.46
CA LEU A 90 -8.05 -40.30 0.84
C LEU A 90 -8.97 -39.86 1.98
N GLU A 91 -9.99 -39.05 1.69
CA GLU A 91 -10.97 -38.62 2.69
C GLU A 91 -11.94 -39.75 3.06
N ILE A 92 -12.34 -40.57 2.07
CA ILE A 92 -13.27 -41.70 2.24
C ILE A 92 -12.55 -42.91 2.88
N ASN A 93 -11.35 -43.24 2.43
CA ASN A 93 -10.62 -44.44 2.85
C ASN A 93 -9.76 -44.20 4.10
N GLN A 94 -10.41 -43.82 5.20
CA GLN A 94 -9.74 -43.42 6.45
C GLN A 94 -9.00 -44.57 7.18
N GLY A 95 -9.28 -45.83 6.83
CA GLY A 95 -8.80 -46.99 7.59
C GLY A 95 -7.42 -47.56 7.20
N GLY A 96 -6.72 -46.98 6.20
CA GLY A 96 -5.50 -47.58 5.63
C GLY A 96 -4.18 -46.84 5.89
N PHE A 97 -4.22 -45.60 6.38
CA PHE A 97 -3.05 -44.74 6.56
C PHE A 97 -2.99 -44.18 7.98
N ASP A 98 -1.77 -43.96 8.46
CA ASP A 98 -1.54 -43.13 9.65
C ASP A 98 -2.05 -41.70 9.39
N LEU A 99 -2.68 -41.07 10.39
CA LEU A 99 -3.42 -39.83 10.24
C LEU A 99 -2.53 -38.70 9.69
N ASP A 100 -1.31 -38.59 10.20
CA ASP A 100 -0.33 -37.57 9.80
C ASP A 100 0.11 -37.76 8.34
N SER A 101 0.36 -39.01 7.94
CA SER A 101 0.74 -39.35 6.57
C SER A 101 -0.36 -39.00 5.55
N ARG A 102 -1.62 -39.20 5.95
CA ARG A 102 -2.80 -38.86 5.16
C ARG A 102 -2.95 -37.35 5.02
N LEU A 103 -2.83 -36.60 6.11
CA LEU A 103 -2.93 -35.13 6.08
C LEU A 103 -1.82 -34.51 5.23
N LEU A 104 -0.58 -35.00 5.34
CA LEU A 104 0.52 -34.55 4.50
C LEU A 104 0.26 -34.84 3.01
N ALA A 105 -0.28 -36.00 2.66
CA ALA A 105 -0.66 -36.33 1.28
C ALA A 105 -1.78 -35.41 0.77
N GLN A 106 -2.78 -35.14 1.61
CA GLN A 106 -3.87 -34.22 1.29
C GLN A 106 -3.37 -32.78 1.08
N ILE A 107 -2.44 -32.28 1.90
CA ILE A 107 -1.81 -30.96 1.72
C ILE A 107 -1.07 -30.89 0.37
N LYS A 108 -0.23 -31.89 0.08
CA LYS A 108 0.52 -31.96 -1.19
C LYS A 108 -0.38 -31.91 -2.41
N LEU A 109 -1.45 -32.72 -2.40
CA LEU A 109 -2.41 -32.75 -3.48
C LEU A 109 -3.14 -31.41 -3.60
N LEU A 110 -3.66 -30.86 -2.50
CA LEU A 110 -4.44 -29.62 -2.51
C LEU A 110 -3.61 -28.44 -3.06
N VAL A 111 -2.37 -28.27 -2.60
CA VAL A 111 -1.44 -27.25 -3.11
C VAL A 111 -1.26 -27.35 -4.64
N SER A 112 -1.33 -28.56 -5.20
CA SER A 112 -1.07 -28.79 -6.62
C SER A 112 -2.26 -28.54 -7.56
N PHE A 113 -3.51 -28.50 -7.06
CA PHE A 113 -4.71 -28.38 -7.90
C PHE A 113 -5.68 -27.26 -7.50
N TYR A 114 -5.53 -26.66 -6.31
CA TYR A 114 -6.51 -25.73 -5.74
C TYR A 114 -6.81 -24.57 -6.70
N ARG A 115 -8.10 -24.25 -6.82
CA ARG A 115 -8.58 -23.09 -7.59
C ARG A 115 -9.68 -22.36 -6.82
N GLN A 116 -9.43 -21.09 -6.51
CA GLN A 116 -10.36 -20.22 -5.79
C GLN A 116 -11.76 -20.14 -6.44
N THR A 117 -11.86 -20.22 -7.78
CA THR A 117 -13.13 -20.15 -8.51
C THR A 117 -14.03 -21.39 -8.33
N ARG A 118 -13.50 -22.50 -7.81
CA ARG A 118 -14.24 -23.75 -7.66
C ARG A 118 -14.69 -23.95 -6.21
N LYS A 119 -16.01 -23.90 -5.98
CA LYS A 119 -16.62 -24.07 -4.66
C LYS A 119 -16.28 -25.41 -3.98
N ASP A 120 -16.06 -26.47 -4.75
CA ASP A 120 -15.65 -27.77 -4.18
C ASP A 120 -14.25 -27.70 -3.56
N ASP A 121 -13.32 -26.99 -4.20
CA ASP A 121 -11.95 -26.84 -3.70
C ASP A 121 -11.94 -26.02 -2.39
N LEU A 122 -12.84 -25.02 -2.28
CA LEU A 122 -13.09 -24.31 -1.02
C LEU A 122 -13.62 -25.23 0.10
N LYS A 123 -14.51 -26.18 -0.22
CA LYS A 123 -14.97 -27.16 0.77
C LYS A 123 -13.84 -28.08 1.22
N ARG A 124 -12.96 -28.51 0.31
CA ARG A 124 -11.80 -29.35 0.62
C ARG A 124 -10.84 -28.67 1.57
N ILE A 125 -10.47 -27.41 1.30
CA ILE A 125 -9.56 -26.65 2.19
C ILE A 125 -10.18 -26.41 3.57
N LYS A 126 -11.49 -26.12 3.65
CA LYS A 126 -12.19 -26.00 4.95
C LYS A 126 -12.09 -27.28 5.78
N ARG A 127 -12.37 -28.44 5.18
CA ARG A 127 -12.27 -29.74 5.86
C ARG A 127 -10.82 -30.08 6.25
N LEU A 128 -9.87 -29.82 5.35
CA LEU A 128 -8.45 -30.01 5.65
C LEU A 128 -8.04 -29.16 6.86
N SER A 129 -8.47 -27.90 6.90
CA SER A 129 -8.12 -26.97 7.97
C SER A 129 -8.68 -27.42 9.31
N SER A 130 -9.94 -27.84 9.35
CA SER A 130 -10.56 -28.42 10.55
C SER A 130 -9.78 -29.62 11.09
N ASN A 131 -9.36 -30.53 10.20
CA ASN A 131 -8.57 -31.70 10.57
C ASN A 131 -7.18 -31.32 11.09
N VAL A 132 -6.47 -30.40 10.43
CA VAL A 132 -5.12 -29.98 10.83
C VAL A 132 -5.15 -29.19 12.13
N VAL A 133 -6.13 -28.32 12.34
CA VAL A 133 -6.31 -27.60 13.61
C VAL A 133 -6.54 -28.60 14.76
N THR A 134 -7.32 -29.66 14.52
CA THR A 134 -7.57 -30.70 15.53
C THR A 134 -6.32 -31.55 15.85
N CYS A 135 -5.51 -31.89 14.84
CA CYS A 135 -4.35 -32.77 15.00
C CYS A 135 -3.06 -32.03 15.38
N GLY A 136 -3.01 -30.72 15.12
CA GLY A 136 -1.82 -29.89 15.21
C GLY A 136 -1.06 -29.78 13.88
N LEU A 137 -0.56 -28.59 13.56
CA LEU A 137 0.23 -28.39 12.33
C LEU A 137 1.59 -29.11 12.39
N ALA A 138 2.25 -29.08 13.55
CA ALA A 138 3.59 -29.63 13.73
C ALA A 138 3.64 -31.16 13.58
N THR A 139 2.59 -31.87 13.98
CA THR A 139 2.43 -33.32 13.79
C THR A 139 2.21 -33.67 12.31
N CYS A 140 1.45 -32.85 11.59
CA CYS A 140 1.19 -33.04 10.15
C CYS A 140 2.44 -32.78 9.28
N LEU A 141 3.35 -31.89 9.70
CA LEU A 141 4.53 -31.47 8.95
C LEU A 141 5.84 -32.13 9.43
N THR A 142 5.76 -33.25 10.15
CA THR A 142 6.90 -34.01 10.74
C THR A 142 8.04 -34.40 9.80
N SER A 143 7.89 -34.22 8.47
CA SER A 143 8.93 -34.52 7.48
C SER A 143 9.71 -33.27 7.06
N ASP A 144 11.04 -33.36 7.17
CA ASP A 144 12.09 -32.40 6.73
C ASP A 144 11.94 -31.90 5.27
N ARG A 145 11.12 -32.58 4.45
CA ARG A 145 10.86 -32.20 3.06
C ARG A 145 9.52 -31.50 2.84
N SER A 146 8.79 -31.11 3.87
CA SER A 146 7.44 -30.54 3.73
C SER A 146 7.38 -29.00 3.77
N GLU A 147 8.49 -28.33 4.12
CA GLU A 147 8.54 -26.86 4.25
C GLU A 147 8.13 -26.11 2.98
N HIS A 148 8.46 -26.65 1.80
CA HIS A 148 8.11 -26.04 0.51
C HIS A 148 6.60 -25.96 0.25
N LEU A 149 5.77 -26.68 1.03
CA LEU A 149 4.32 -26.66 0.93
C LEU A 149 3.69 -25.53 1.75
N ILE A 150 4.40 -25.00 2.75
CA ILE A 150 3.84 -24.06 3.73
C ILE A 150 3.48 -22.73 3.07
N LEU A 151 4.40 -22.15 2.29
CA LEU A 151 4.15 -20.87 1.60
C LEU A 151 2.98 -20.97 0.59
N PRO A 152 2.93 -21.97 -0.32
CA PRO A 152 1.76 -22.15 -1.18
C PRO A 152 0.45 -22.37 -0.42
N LEU A 153 0.49 -23.15 0.68
CA LEU A 153 -0.68 -23.39 1.51
C LEU A 153 -1.18 -22.09 2.15
N ALA A 154 -0.28 -21.25 2.66
CA ALA A 154 -0.64 -19.96 3.23
C ALA A 154 -1.32 -19.04 2.19
N PHE A 155 -0.80 -18.96 0.96
CA PHE A 155 -1.46 -18.19 -0.12
C PHE A 155 -2.86 -18.74 -0.43
N ILE A 156 -3.00 -20.07 -0.51
CA ILE A 156 -4.29 -20.73 -0.72
C ILE A 156 -5.29 -20.39 0.40
N LEU A 157 -4.83 -20.36 1.66
CA LEU A 157 -5.66 -19.99 2.80
C LEU A 157 -6.10 -18.53 2.75
N VAL A 158 -5.20 -17.60 2.41
CA VAL A 158 -5.55 -16.18 2.23
C VAL A 158 -6.57 -16.01 1.10
N ASP A 159 -6.36 -16.68 -0.04
CA ASP A 159 -7.31 -16.67 -1.17
C ASP A 159 -8.67 -17.27 -0.79
N ALA A 160 -8.66 -18.39 -0.04
CA ALA A 160 -9.86 -19.06 0.44
C ALA A 160 -10.65 -18.16 1.38
N LEU A 161 -9.98 -17.56 2.37
CA LEU A 161 -10.57 -16.64 3.35
C LEU A 161 -11.19 -15.43 2.63
N ASN A 162 -10.44 -14.77 1.75
CA ASN A 162 -10.93 -13.65 0.95
C ASN A 162 -12.17 -14.01 0.12
N SER A 163 -12.19 -15.20 -0.50
CA SER A 163 -13.34 -15.66 -1.29
C SER A 163 -14.55 -16.07 -0.45
N SER A 164 -14.35 -16.39 0.83
CA SER A 164 -15.42 -16.76 1.75
C SER A 164 -16.07 -15.57 2.44
N LEU A 165 -15.46 -14.39 2.40
CA LEU A 165 -16.05 -13.17 2.96
C LEU A 165 -17.42 -12.88 2.29
N PRO A 166 -18.45 -12.51 3.07
CA PRO A 166 -18.40 -12.11 4.49
C PRO A 166 -18.54 -13.26 5.52
N GLU A 167 -18.63 -14.52 5.10
CA GLU A 167 -18.72 -15.66 6.04
C GLU A 167 -17.39 -15.86 6.77
N TYR A 168 -17.41 -15.72 8.10
CA TYR A 168 -16.24 -16.03 8.91
C TYR A 168 -15.98 -17.55 8.96
N GLN A 169 -14.73 -17.95 8.74
CA GLN A 169 -14.30 -19.34 8.72
C GLN A 169 -13.15 -19.53 9.72
N ASP A 170 -13.52 -19.88 10.95
CA ASP A 170 -12.57 -19.95 12.07
C ASP A 170 -11.43 -20.94 11.80
N ASP A 171 -11.73 -22.18 11.41
CA ASP A 171 -10.72 -23.22 11.14
C ASP A 171 -9.68 -22.79 10.08
N LEU A 172 -10.10 -22.06 9.03
CA LEU A 172 -9.18 -21.56 8.00
C LEU A 172 -8.25 -20.50 8.57
N PHE A 173 -8.78 -19.60 9.41
CA PHE A 173 -8.02 -18.53 10.03
C PHE A 173 -7.08 -19.05 11.11
N GLN A 174 -7.53 -20.00 11.95
CA GLN A 174 -6.69 -20.67 12.94
C GLN A 174 -5.54 -21.44 12.28
N LEU A 175 -5.80 -22.15 11.18
CA LEU A 175 -4.73 -22.82 10.44
C LEU A 175 -3.71 -21.80 9.91
N LEU A 176 -4.17 -20.66 9.37
CA LEU A 176 -3.28 -19.60 8.90
C LEU A 176 -2.42 -19.03 10.04
N ILE A 177 -3.01 -18.76 11.22
CA ILE A 177 -2.28 -18.32 12.42
C ILE A 177 -1.24 -19.38 12.82
N SER A 178 -1.61 -20.65 12.87
CA SER A 178 -0.69 -21.73 13.25
C SER A 178 0.49 -21.89 12.28
N ILE A 179 0.28 -21.62 10.99
CA ILE A 179 1.35 -21.60 9.98
C ILE A 179 2.36 -20.50 10.28
N PHE A 180 1.87 -19.31 10.59
CA PHE A 180 2.72 -18.18 10.91
C PHE A 180 3.43 -18.33 12.27
N GLU A 181 2.81 -18.98 13.25
CA GLU A 181 3.45 -19.38 14.51
C GLU A 181 4.61 -20.35 14.26
N HIS A 182 4.41 -21.31 13.35
CA HIS A 182 5.42 -22.29 13.01
C HIS A 182 6.57 -21.71 12.16
N CYS A 183 6.26 -20.76 11.25
CA CYS A 183 7.22 -20.17 10.33
C CYS A 183 7.06 -18.64 10.21
N PRO A 184 7.53 -17.85 11.20
CA PRO A 184 7.38 -16.40 11.22
C PRO A 184 8.06 -15.68 10.04
N SER A 185 9.09 -16.27 9.44
CA SER A 185 9.79 -15.70 8.28
C SER A 185 8.88 -15.51 7.05
N LEU A 186 7.77 -16.24 6.97
CA LEU A 186 6.79 -16.15 5.89
C LEU A 186 6.07 -14.79 5.86
N PHE A 187 5.95 -14.11 7.01
CA PHE A 187 5.33 -12.79 7.07
C PHE A 187 5.98 -11.79 6.12
N THR A 188 7.30 -11.81 5.99
CA THR A 188 8.03 -10.90 5.09
C THR A 188 7.62 -11.05 3.62
N ARG A 189 7.14 -12.24 3.22
CA ARG A 189 6.73 -12.54 1.85
C ARG A 189 5.24 -12.33 1.61
N MET A 190 4.44 -12.32 2.68
CA MET A 190 2.97 -12.32 2.61
C MET A 190 2.34 -11.13 3.34
N SER A 191 3.15 -10.18 3.83
CA SER A 191 2.69 -9.05 4.65
C SER A 191 1.59 -8.26 3.94
N ARG A 192 1.74 -8.04 2.64
CA ARG A 192 0.76 -7.35 1.81
C ARG A 192 -0.58 -8.09 1.79
N GLU A 193 -0.60 -9.34 1.33
CA GLU A 193 -1.83 -10.13 1.18
C GLU A 193 -2.50 -10.36 2.53
N TYR A 194 -1.71 -10.54 3.59
CA TYR A 194 -2.18 -10.72 4.95
C TYR A 194 -2.87 -9.47 5.51
N PHE A 195 -2.27 -8.29 5.39
CA PHE A 195 -2.89 -7.07 5.90
C PHE A 195 -4.09 -6.60 5.07
N ILE A 196 -4.10 -6.89 3.76
CA ILE A 196 -5.30 -6.71 2.92
C ILE A 196 -6.44 -7.62 3.42
N LEU A 197 -6.15 -8.89 3.73
CA LEU A 197 -7.13 -9.80 4.30
C LEU A 197 -7.66 -9.29 5.63
N LEU A 198 -6.78 -8.88 6.57
CA LEU A 198 -7.20 -8.35 7.87
C LEU A 198 -8.05 -7.08 7.73
N SER A 199 -7.73 -6.19 6.78
CA SER A 199 -8.55 -5.01 6.46
C SER A 199 -9.93 -5.39 5.92
N ALA A 200 -10.01 -6.39 5.04
CA ALA A 200 -11.29 -6.87 4.52
C ALA A 200 -12.13 -7.56 5.61
N MET A 201 -11.48 -8.26 6.53
CA MET A 201 -12.12 -8.91 7.68
C MET A 201 -12.63 -7.90 8.71
N SER A 202 -11.87 -6.85 9.02
CA SER A 202 -12.27 -5.82 10.00
C SER A 202 -13.52 -5.03 9.57
N LYS A 203 -13.73 -4.87 8.26
CA LYS A 203 -14.97 -4.27 7.73
C LYS A 203 -16.22 -5.12 7.97
N ASN A 204 -16.07 -6.43 8.23
CA ASN A 204 -17.19 -7.34 8.42
C ASN A 204 -17.50 -7.52 9.91
N ARG A 205 -18.63 -6.95 10.36
CA ARG A 205 -19.02 -6.94 11.79
C ARG A 205 -19.13 -8.31 12.46
N LEU A 206 -19.38 -9.38 11.69
CA LEU A 206 -19.48 -10.76 12.20
C LEU A 206 -18.16 -11.32 12.74
N PHE A 207 -17.03 -10.71 12.39
CA PHE A 207 -15.70 -11.15 12.81
C PHE A 207 -15.30 -10.65 14.21
N ILE A 208 -15.92 -9.55 14.66
CA ILE A 208 -15.49 -8.80 15.85
C ILE A 208 -15.81 -9.56 17.14
N ASP A 209 -16.77 -10.50 17.13
CA ASP A 209 -17.13 -11.29 18.31
C ASP A 209 -16.02 -12.29 18.72
N ASN A 210 -15.14 -12.69 17.80
CA ASN A 210 -13.97 -13.54 18.06
C ASN A 210 -12.68 -12.71 18.25
N THR A 211 -12.75 -11.70 19.13
CA THR A 211 -11.65 -10.74 19.41
C THR A 211 -10.30 -11.41 19.68
N SER A 212 -10.28 -12.57 20.35
CA SER A 212 -9.05 -13.24 20.76
C SER A 212 -8.18 -13.70 19.58
N SER A 213 -8.80 -14.28 18.55
CA SER A 213 -8.09 -14.84 17.39
C SER A 213 -7.57 -13.74 16.47
N PHE A 214 -8.30 -12.64 16.39
CA PHE A 214 -7.87 -11.46 15.67
C PHE A 214 -6.72 -10.74 16.36
N GLN A 215 -6.79 -10.58 17.69
CA GLN A 215 -5.72 -10.00 18.49
C GLN A 215 -4.46 -10.86 18.43
N THR A 216 -4.57 -12.19 18.51
CA THR A 216 -3.41 -13.07 18.31
C THR A 216 -2.85 -12.91 16.91
N ALA A 217 -3.68 -12.86 15.86
CA ALA A 217 -3.24 -12.65 14.49
C ALA A 217 -2.45 -11.33 14.29
N LEU A 218 -2.91 -10.23 14.88
CA LEU A 218 -2.20 -8.94 14.85
C LEU A 218 -0.90 -8.98 15.67
N LYS A 219 -0.97 -9.52 16.89
CA LYS A 219 0.19 -9.68 17.77
C LYS A 219 1.27 -10.53 17.12
N LEU A 220 0.88 -11.61 16.46
CA LEU A 220 1.77 -12.52 15.75
C LEU A 220 2.61 -11.76 14.71
N ALA A 221 1.93 -11.03 13.83
CA ALA A 221 2.56 -10.30 12.74
C ALA A 221 3.49 -9.18 13.20
N LEU A 222 3.11 -8.48 14.28
CA LEU A 222 3.83 -7.29 14.74
C LEU A 222 4.92 -7.57 15.78
N THR A 223 4.82 -8.68 16.52
CA THR A 223 5.73 -8.97 17.65
C THR A 223 6.59 -10.22 17.48
N GLN A 224 6.15 -11.27 16.79
CA GLN A 224 6.95 -12.50 16.70
C GLN A 224 8.04 -12.44 15.64
N CYS A 225 7.97 -11.46 14.75
CA CYS A 225 8.99 -11.19 13.75
C CYS A 225 10.18 -10.38 14.30
N THR A 226 10.21 -10.01 15.59
CA THR A 226 11.27 -9.17 16.19
C THR A 226 12.67 -9.79 16.16
N ASN A 227 12.79 -11.10 15.92
CA ASN A 227 14.07 -11.79 15.76
C ASN A 227 14.61 -11.72 14.32
N LEU A 228 13.86 -11.14 13.38
CA LEU A 228 14.29 -10.92 12.00
C LEU A 228 15.12 -9.63 11.89
N GLU A 229 15.89 -9.51 10.82
CA GLU A 229 16.64 -8.29 10.49
C GLU A 229 15.72 -7.06 10.48
N ASP A 230 16.21 -5.91 10.96
CA ASP A 230 15.44 -4.67 11.08
C ASP A 230 14.72 -4.27 9.76
N ASP A 231 15.37 -4.52 8.62
CA ASP A 231 14.81 -4.27 7.27
C ASP A 231 13.55 -5.10 6.98
N CYS A 232 13.45 -6.31 7.53
CA CYS A 232 12.27 -7.15 7.39
C CYS A 232 11.09 -6.61 8.21
N MET A 233 11.38 -6.11 9.41
CA MET A 233 10.37 -5.51 10.28
C MET A 233 9.81 -4.22 9.70
N ILE A 234 10.67 -3.38 9.10
CA ILE A 234 10.23 -2.16 8.40
C ILE A 234 9.23 -2.51 7.29
N LYS A 235 9.50 -3.53 6.47
CA LYS A 235 8.57 -3.96 5.39
C LYS A 235 7.21 -4.46 5.90
N ILE A 236 7.21 -5.14 7.05
CA ILE A 236 5.97 -5.61 7.69
C ILE A 236 5.17 -4.39 8.17
N TYR A 237 5.81 -3.45 8.87
CA TYR A 237 5.17 -2.22 9.32
C TYR A 237 4.73 -1.31 8.15
N GLU A 238 5.45 -1.34 7.03
CA GLU A 238 5.09 -0.64 5.81
C GLU A 238 3.78 -1.21 5.25
N SER A 239 3.71 -2.53 5.10
CA SER A 239 2.51 -3.22 4.63
C SER A 239 1.33 -3.02 5.59
N PHE A 240 1.59 -3.04 6.90
CA PHE A 240 0.59 -2.76 7.93
C PHE A 240 0.03 -1.34 7.80
N ALA A 241 0.91 -0.34 7.65
CA ALA A 241 0.51 1.05 7.48
C ALA A 241 -0.31 1.26 6.20
N VAL A 242 0.18 0.77 5.06
CA VAL A 242 -0.44 1.01 3.74
C VAL A 242 -1.74 0.23 3.55
N HIS A 243 -1.82 -1.01 4.00
CA HIS A 243 -2.94 -1.90 3.67
C HIS A 243 -3.95 -2.10 4.80
N TYR A 244 -3.56 -1.87 6.05
CA TYR A 244 -4.45 -2.05 7.20
C TYR A 244 -4.83 -0.72 7.86
N LEU A 245 -3.87 0.13 8.22
CA LEU A 245 -4.14 1.43 8.86
C LEU A 245 -4.76 2.48 7.91
N THR A 246 -4.95 2.19 6.64
CA THR A 246 -5.74 3.01 5.72
C THR A 246 -7.23 2.66 5.73
N THR A 247 -7.62 1.64 6.50
CA THR A 247 -9.02 1.24 6.66
C THR A 247 -9.78 2.30 7.47
N PRO A 248 -10.90 2.83 6.99
CA PRO A 248 -11.67 3.83 7.73
C PRO A 248 -12.35 3.22 8.96
N GLU A 249 -12.52 4.04 9.99
CA GLU A 249 -13.34 3.75 11.18
C GLU A 249 -12.97 2.48 11.96
N LEU A 250 -11.69 2.05 11.92
CA LEU A 250 -11.19 0.89 12.68
C LEU A 250 -11.59 0.88 14.18
N PRO A 251 -11.60 2.01 14.91
CA PRO A 251 -11.98 2.02 16.32
C PRO A 251 -13.45 1.65 16.55
N SER A 252 -14.32 1.95 15.58
CA SER A 252 -15.74 1.55 15.63
C SER A 252 -15.94 0.10 15.16
N LEU A 253 -15.04 -0.37 14.29
CA LEU A 253 -15.07 -1.70 13.69
C LEU A 253 -14.35 -2.74 14.53
N ILE A 254 -13.58 -2.36 15.54
CA ILE A 254 -12.83 -3.30 16.35
C ILE A 254 -13.14 -3.04 17.82
N ASN A 255 -13.78 -4.02 18.45
CA ASN A 255 -13.95 -4.03 19.89
C ASN A 255 -12.56 -4.04 20.54
N ARG A 256 -12.34 -3.09 21.47
CA ARG A 256 -11.08 -2.93 22.22
C ARG A 256 -9.87 -2.52 21.36
N PHE A 257 -10.04 -1.50 20.52
CA PHE A 257 -8.97 -0.87 19.75
C PHE A 257 -7.78 -0.39 20.62
N ASP A 258 -8.06 -0.04 21.88
CA ASP A 258 -7.07 0.28 22.91
C ASP A 258 -6.07 -0.86 23.14
N GLU A 259 -6.50 -2.13 23.12
CA GLU A 259 -5.57 -3.26 23.28
C GLU A 259 -4.61 -3.42 22.10
N ILE A 260 -5.07 -3.11 20.88
CA ILE A 260 -4.23 -3.14 19.68
C ILE A 260 -3.12 -2.10 19.79
N SER A 261 -3.42 -0.94 20.37
CA SER A 261 -2.42 0.11 20.56
C SER A 261 -1.20 -0.41 21.34
N PHE A 262 -1.40 -1.21 22.40
CA PHE A 262 -0.31 -1.77 23.22
C PHE A 262 0.55 -2.80 22.50
N ILE A 263 0.06 -3.40 21.41
CA ILE A 263 0.81 -4.38 20.60
C ILE A 263 1.77 -3.68 19.64
N ILE A 264 1.44 -2.46 19.21
CA ILE A 264 2.15 -1.73 18.15
C ILE A 264 3.37 -1.01 18.73
N ASP A 265 4.54 -1.20 18.10
CA ASP A 265 5.70 -0.35 18.34
C ASP A 265 5.55 0.98 17.57
N VAL A 266 5.12 2.01 18.29
CA VAL A 266 4.93 3.36 17.74
C VAL A 266 6.22 3.95 17.20
N ASN A 267 7.39 3.63 17.78
CA ASN A 267 8.66 4.15 17.30
C ASN A 267 9.02 3.54 15.93
N LEU A 268 8.84 2.22 15.79
CA LEU A 268 9.10 1.49 14.55
C LEU A 268 8.11 1.91 13.44
N LEU A 269 6.83 2.06 13.79
CA LEU A 269 5.82 2.59 12.89
C LEU A 269 6.22 4.00 12.40
N SER A 270 6.59 4.88 13.33
CA SER A 270 7.00 6.25 13.00
C SER A 270 8.22 6.29 12.08
N THR A 271 9.26 5.47 12.33
CA THR A 271 10.43 5.40 11.44
C THR A 271 10.08 4.88 10.05
N THR A 272 9.18 3.89 9.97
CA THR A 272 8.75 3.29 8.72
C THR A 272 7.98 4.29 7.85
N LEU A 273 7.12 5.09 8.47
CA LEU A 273 6.36 6.12 7.78
C LEU A 273 7.25 7.24 7.26
N VAL A 274 8.19 7.71 8.07
CA VAL A 274 9.19 8.68 7.59
C VAL A 274 9.93 8.13 6.37
N TYR A 275 10.33 6.86 6.38
CA TYR A 275 10.95 6.22 5.22
C TYR A 275 10.01 6.18 4.00
N LEU A 276 8.76 5.71 4.18
CA LEU A 276 7.78 5.58 3.11
C LEU A 276 7.50 6.91 2.39
N PHE A 277 7.27 7.97 3.17
CA PHE A 277 6.95 9.29 2.61
C PHE A 277 8.20 10.04 2.10
N SER A 278 9.38 9.82 2.71
CA SER A 278 10.63 10.44 2.21
C SER A 278 11.16 9.78 0.94
N ALA A 279 10.90 8.48 0.73
CA ALA A 279 11.36 7.73 -0.44
C ALA A 279 10.53 7.97 -1.71
N GLY A 280 9.48 8.81 -1.65
CA GLY A 280 8.57 9.04 -2.78
C GLY A 280 7.54 7.93 -2.99
N ASN A 281 7.42 6.98 -2.07
CA ASN A 281 6.39 5.92 -2.10
C ASN A 281 5.01 6.41 -1.62
N ALA A 282 4.87 7.70 -1.33
CA ALA A 282 3.62 8.35 -0.92
C ALA A 282 2.45 8.12 -1.89
N SER A 283 2.73 7.84 -3.16
CA SER A 283 1.72 7.53 -4.19
C SER A 283 0.96 6.22 -3.97
N GLN A 284 1.45 5.34 -3.09
CA GLN A 284 0.78 4.08 -2.78
C GLN A 284 -0.44 4.26 -1.86
N VAL A 285 -0.52 5.38 -1.13
CA VAL A 285 -1.58 5.67 -0.18
C VAL A 285 -2.46 6.79 -0.75
N ASP A 286 -3.75 6.51 -0.88
CA ASP A 286 -4.75 7.50 -1.28
C ASP A 286 -4.85 8.63 -0.25
N ASP A 287 -5.26 9.84 -0.66
CA ASP A 287 -5.27 11.02 0.21
C ASP A 287 -6.15 10.82 1.44
N GLU A 288 -7.29 10.14 1.28
CA GLU A 288 -8.15 9.72 2.41
C GLU A 288 -7.41 8.79 3.36
N GLY A 289 -6.65 7.82 2.82
CA GLY A 289 -5.86 6.88 3.60
C GLY A 289 -4.77 7.57 4.42
N LYS A 290 -4.17 8.65 3.90
CA LYS A 290 -3.16 9.45 4.63
C LYS A 290 -3.77 10.11 5.86
N ILE A 291 -4.99 10.65 5.74
CA ILE A 291 -5.72 11.29 6.85
C ILE A 291 -6.07 10.27 7.94
N TRP A 292 -6.56 9.09 7.56
CA TRP A 292 -6.82 8.00 8.52
C TRP A 292 -5.56 7.55 9.24
N LEU A 293 -4.47 7.37 8.48
CA LEU A 293 -3.19 6.95 9.02
C LEU A 293 -2.65 8.00 10.02
N LEU A 294 -2.78 9.29 9.72
CA LEU A 294 -2.45 10.38 10.64
C LEU A 294 -3.24 10.24 11.95
N ALA A 295 -4.57 10.11 11.88
CA ALA A 295 -5.40 9.96 13.07
C ALA A 295 -5.03 8.72 13.91
N TYR A 296 -4.74 7.59 13.27
CA TYR A 296 -4.34 6.39 14.00
C TYR A 296 -3.01 6.53 14.72
N ILE A 297 -2.02 7.15 14.11
CA ILE A 297 -0.72 7.39 14.77
C ILE A 297 -0.87 8.29 15.99
N ILE A 298 -1.68 9.34 15.87
CA ILE A 298 -1.99 10.23 17.00
C ILE A 298 -2.63 9.42 18.13
N SER A 299 -3.65 8.62 17.80
CA SER A 299 -4.36 7.79 18.78
C SER A 299 -3.41 6.79 19.46
N PHE A 300 -2.54 6.10 18.71
CA PHE A 300 -1.60 5.12 19.27
C PHE A 300 -0.60 5.78 20.21
N ASN A 301 -0.03 6.93 19.83
CA ASN A 301 0.90 7.63 20.71
C ASN A 301 0.20 8.14 21.99
N ARG A 302 -1.06 8.54 21.90
CA ARG A 302 -1.88 8.92 23.05
C ARG A 302 -2.10 7.76 24.03
N PHE A 303 -2.23 6.53 23.56
CA PHE A 303 -2.28 5.36 24.44
C PHE A 303 -0.91 5.04 25.10
N HIS A 304 0.20 5.43 24.47
CA HIS A 304 1.57 5.19 24.92
C HIS A 304 2.25 6.35 25.67
N LYS A 305 1.47 7.29 26.22
CA LYS A 305 1.85 8.59 26.86
C LYS A 305 3.09 8.66 27.77
N GLN A 306 3.79 7.56 28.09
CA GLN A 306 4.91 7.51 29.04
C GLN A 306 6.19 6.83 28.52
N THR A 307 6.20 6.20 27.35
CA THR A 307 7.29 5.26 26.96
C THR A 307 7.94 5.51 25.60
N THR A 308 7.35 6.34 24.74
CA THR A 308 7.82 6.51 23.35
C THR A 308 8.84 7.63 23.19
N ASN A 309 9.83 7.42 22.33
CA ASN A 309 10.76 8.49 21.96
C ASN A 309 9.99 9.47 21.05
N ASN A 310 9.52 10.56 21.65
CA ASN A 310 8.73 11.60 21.00
C ASN A 310 9.35 12.11 19.68
N GLN A 311 10.68 12.08 19.53
CA GLN A 311 11.34 12.60 18.33
C GLN A 311 10.96 11.86 17.05
N LYS A 312 10.92 10.52 17.09
CA LYS A 312 10.56 9.69 15.92
C LYS A 312 9.11 9.92 15.53
N PHE A 313 8.23 9.96 16.52
CA PHE A 313 6.81 10.24 16.36
C PHE A 313 6.56 11.63 15.78
N LEU A 314 7.17 12.67 16.33
CA LEU A 314 7.04 14.04 15.82
C LEU A 314 7.51 14.15 14.37
N LYS A 315 8.54 13.39 13.99
CA LYS A 315 9.02 13.37 12.60
C LYS A 315 8.03 12.71 11.66
N ALA A 316 7.40 11.63 12.07
CA ALA A 316 6.34 11.01 11.29
C ALA A 316 5.13 11.93 11.16
N LEU A 317 4.70 12.56 12.27
CA LEU A 317 3.61 13.53 12.26
C LEU A 317 3.88 14.71 11.34
N SER A 318 5.06 15.33 11.41
CA SER A 318 5.37 16.50 10.58
C SER A 318 5.29 16.18 9.08
N VAL A 319 5.79 14.99 8.69
CA VAL A 319 5.78 14.54 7.29
C VAL A 319 4.35 14.24 6.82
N LEU A 320 3.58 13.52 7.64
CA LEU A 320 2.18 13.21 7.31
C LEU A 320 1.29 14.44 7.26
N LEU A 321 1.47 15.36 8.22
CA LEU A 321 0.75 16.62 8.24
C LEU A 321 1.10 17.44 7.00
N SER A 322 2.37 17.56 6.61
CA SER A 322 2.72 18.30 5.39
C SER A 322 2.11 17.70 4.12
N GLU A 323 1.96 16.38 4.05
CA GLU A 323 1.38 15.68 2.90
C GLU A 323 -0.15 15.73 2.86
N SER A 324 -0.81 15.86 4.01
CA SER A 324 -2.28 15.87 4.13
C SER A 324 -2.86 17.27 4.41
N PHE A 325 -2.00 18.28 4.54
CA PHE A 325 -2.34 19.63 4.98
C PHE A 325 -3.44 20.28 4.14
N ASP A 326 -3.26 20.31 2.82
CA ASP A 326 -4.18 20.99 1.89
C ASP A 326 -5.59 20.37 1.94
N GLU A 327 -5.67 19.05 2.02
CA GLU A 327 -6.93 18.32 2.08
C GLU A 327 -7.64 18.50 3.44
N ILE A 328 -6.88 18.52 4.54
CA ILE A 328 -7.41 18.76 5.89
C ILE A 328 -7.99 20.17 5.99
N ILE A 329 -7.25 21.20 5.56
CA ILE A 329 -7.73 22.59 5.61
C ILE A 329 -8.97 22.77 4.74
N CYS A 330 -8.93 22.27 3.50
CA CYS A 330 -10.07 22.34 2.60
C CYS A 330 -11.33 21.78 3.27
N ARG A 331 -11.25 20.61 3.91
CA ARG A 331 -12.39 19.98 4.58
C ARG A 331 -12.84 20.69 5.87
N ILE A 332 -11.91 21.22 6.66
CA ILE A 332 -12.23 22.01 7.86
C ILE A 332 -12.95 23.31 7.48
N ASP A 333 -12.51 23.99 6.43
CA ASP A 333 -13.14 25.22 5.95
C ASP A 333 -14.55 24.94 5.41
N HIS A 334 -14.74 23.87 4.63
CA HIS A 334 -16.06 23.45 4.15
C HIS A 334 -17.02 23.08 5.30
N GLN A 335 -16.54 22.39 6.34
CA GLN A 335 -17.37 22.04 7.50
C GLN A 335 -17.84 23.27 8.29
N ASN A 336 -17.06 24.35 8.28
CA ASN A 336 -17.44 25.62 8.90
C ASN A 336 -18.42 26.43 8.05
N ASP A 337 -18.33 26.33 6.72
CA ASP A 337 -19.22 27.01 5.77
C ASP A 337 -20.59 26.30 5.62
N ASP A 338 -20.69 24.99 5.88
CA ASP A 338 -21.97 24.26 5.89
C ASP A 338 -22.95 24.77 6.95
N ILE A 339 -22.47 25.41 8.03
CA ILE A 339 -23.33 26.11 9.02
C ILE A 339 -24.01 27.34 8.38
N LEU A 340 -23.47 27.89 7.29
CA LEU A 340 -24.01 29.03 6.54
C LEU A 340 -24.69 28.64 5.22
N ASN A 341 -24.49 27.41 4.72
CA ASN A 341 -24.88 27.00 3.37
C ASN A 341 -26.17 26.15 3.24
N GLU A 342 -26.95 25.94 4.31
CA GLU A 342 -28.31 25.34 4.19
C GLU A 342 -29.27 26.15 3.28
N LEU A 343 -28.86 27.29 2.72
CA LEU A 343 -29.69 28.15 1.86
C LEU A 343 -29.27 28.21 0.37
N ARG A 344 -28.30 27.41 -0.12
CA ARG A 344 -27.96 27.42 -1.56
C ARG A 344 -28.04 26.05 -2.20
N TYR A 345 -29.26 25.73 -2.65
CA TYR A 345 -29.44 24.77 -3.74
C TYR A 345 -28.79 25.30 -5.03
N THR A 346 -28.25 24.36 -5.81
CA THR A 346 -27.78 24.44 -7.21
C THR A 346 -26.38 25.00 -7.45
N ASP A 347 -25.35 24.13 -7.44
CA ASP A 347 -24.45 23.98 -8.60
C ASP A 347 -23.77 22.59 -8.61
N ASP A 348 -23.84 21.90 -9.75
CA ASP A 348 -23.54 20.46 -9.91
C ASP A 348 -22.04 20.18 -10.23
N ASN A 349 -21.12 21.06 -9.86
CA ASN A 349 -19.70 20.98 -10.29
C ASN A 349 -18.62 21.21 -9.22
N ALA A 350 -18.95 21.31 -7.93
CA ALA A 350 -17.94 21.18 -6.88
C ALA A 350 -17.85 19.71 -6.46
N LYS A 351 -16.66 19.10 -6.51
CA LYS A 351 -16.40 17.85 -5.78
C LYS A 351 -16.61 18.17 -4.30
N TYR A 352 -17.81 17.97 -3.78
CA TYR A 352 -18.15 18.21 -2.38
C TYR A 352 -17.16 17.44 -1.50
N ALA A 353 -16.21 18.17 -0.91
CA ALA A 353 -15.27 17.61 0.04
C ALA A 353 -16.10 17.15 1.23
N LYS A 354 -16.15 15.84 1.46
CA LYS A 354 -16.90 15.28 2.60
C LYS A 354 -16.27 15.83 3.88
N PRO A 355 -17.09 16.20 4.89
CA PRO A 355 -16.56 16.65 6.17
C PRO A 355 -15.67 15.57 6.80
N LEU A 356 -14.70 16.00 7.60
CA LEU A 356 -13.81 15.07 8.29
C LEU A 356 -14.63 14.20 9.26
N PRO A 357 -14.38 12.88 9.30
CA PRO A 357 -14.97 11.99 10.29
C PRO A 357 -14.69 12.47 11.72
N GLU A 358 -15.66 12.30 12.63
CA GLU A 358 -15.59 12.75 14.02
C GLU A 358 -14.33 12.23 14.74
N PHE A 359 -13.99 10.95 14.55
CA PHE A 359 -12.77 10.37 15.11
C PHE A 359 -11.50 11.12 14.69
N ILE A 360 -11.40 11.52 13.42
CA ILE A 360 -10.22 12.24 12.91
C ILE A 360 -10.16 13.64 13.55
N LEU A 361 -11.29 14.32 13.64
CA LEU A 361 -11.38 15.64 14.28
C LEU A 361 -10.99 15.56 15.76
N ASP A 362 -11.47 14.54 16.49
CA ASP A 362 -11.15 14.34 17.89
C ASP A 362 -9.66 14.09 18.11
N GLU A 363 -9.03 13.25 17.28
CA GLU A 363 -7.60 12.98 17.37
C GLU A 363 -6.77 14.22 17.00
N LEU A 364 -7.15 14.96 15.95
CA LEU A 364 -6.48 16.23 15.61
C LEU A 364 -6.65 17.28 16.72
N ASN A 365 -7.83 17.38 17.34
CA ASN A 365 -8.06 18.27 18.48
C ASN A 365 -7.26 17.85 19.72
N SER A 366 -7.00 16.55 19.90
CA SER A 366 -6.20 16.02 21.00
C SER A 366 -4.74 16.49 20.95
N LEU A 367 -4.23 16.81 19.76
CA LEU A 367 -2.89 17.39 19.57
C LEU A 367 -2.77 18.80 20.16
N ILE A 368 -3.88 19.48 20.44
CA ILE A 368 -3.94 20.85 20.97
C ILE A 368 -4.38 20.82 22.43
N THR A 369 -3.65 20.08 23.25
CA THR A 369 -3.79 20.11 24.71
C THR A 369 -2.59 20.83 25.31
N GLN A 370 -2.77 21.46 26.47
CA GLN A 370 -1.67 22.11 27.17
C GLN A 370 -0.50 21.14 27.43
N GLU A 371 -0.82 19.88 27.71
CA GLU A 371 0.15 18.79 27.89
C GLU A 371 0.96 18.51 26.61
N SER A 372 0.31 18.37 25.45
CA SER A 372 1.02 18.09 24.19
C SER A 372 1.94 19.24 23.79
N VAL A 373 1.49 20.49 23.94
CA VAL A 373 2.30 21.68 23.65
C VAL A 373 3.48 21.80 24.62
N SER A 374 3.29 21.49 25.90
CA SER A 374 4.39 21.43 26.87
C SER A 374 5.38 20.31 26.56
N ALA A 375 4.90 19.15 26.09
CA ALA A 375 5.74 18.01 25.71
C ALA A 375 6.61 18.30 24.47
N LEU A 376 6.13 19.11 23.53
CA LEU A 376 6.96 19.61 22.42
C LEU A 376 8.18 20.37 22.94
N ILE A 377 7.99 21.15 23.99
CA ILE A 377 9.00 22.04 24.56
C ILE A 377 9.99 21.27 25.44
N THR A 378 9.54 20.26 26.16
CA THR A 378 10.47 19.34 26.85
C THR A 378 11.34 18.55 25.87
N ASN A 379 10.86 18.30 24.64
CA ASN A 379 11.71 17.67 23.62
C ASN A 379 12.80 18.64 23.10
N LEU A 380 12.53 19.96 23.08
CA LEU A 380 13.56 20.98 22.80
C LEU A 380 14.66 21.01 23.88
N GLU A 381 14.34 20.65 25.12
CA GLU A 381 15.27 20.59 26.26
C GLU A 381 16.36 19.53 26.08
N ILE A 382 16.00 18.32 25.63
CA ILE A 382 16.91 17.17 25.51
C ILE A 382 18.01 17.42 24.48
N ASP A 383 17.71 18.18 23.42
CA ASP A 383 18.69 18.48 22.36
C ASP A 383 19.69 19.59 22.76
N HIS A 384 19.27 20.55 23.59
CA HIS A 384 20.17 21.58 24.11
C HIS A 384 21.24 21.01 25.05
N LEU A 385 20.97 19.89 25.71
CA LEU A 385 21.87 19.28 26.68
C LEU A 385 22.86 18.29 26.08
N THR A 386 22.59 17.76 24.88
CA THR A 386 23.29 16.57 24.38
C THR A 386 24.27 16.82 23.23
N SER A 387 24.22 17.94 22.48
CA SER A 387 25.28 18.20 21.47
C SER A 387 25.38 19.64 20.97
N SER A 388 26.60 20.08 20.65
CA SER A 388 26.90 21.37 20.03
C SER A 388 26.68 21.41 18.50
N HIS A 389 26.27 20.30 17.85
CA HIS A 389 26.19 20.21 16.38
C HIS A 389 24.90 19.56 15.82
N ILE A 390 23.98 19.02 16.65
CA ILE A 390 22.69 18.44 16.19
C ILE A 390 21.49 19.39 16.43
N THR A 391 21.75 20.57 17.01
CA THR A 391 20.75 21.57 17.45
C THR A 391 19.78 22.06 16.36
N GLY A 392 20.17 22.06 15.07
CA GLY A 392 19.32 22.60 14.00
C GLY A 392 18.13 21.71 13.61
N LYS A 393 18.31 20.39 13.56
CA LYS A 393 17.33 19.49 12.91
C LYS A 393 16.07 19.26 13.73
N CYS A 394 16.21 19.05 15.04
CA CYS A 394 15.08 18.80 15.93
C CYS A 394 14.32 20.08 16.27
N LEU A 395 15.04 21.19 16.43
CA LEU A 395 14.43 22.50 16.60
C LEU A 395 13.58 22.84 15.37
N HIS A 396 14.11 22.67 14.16
CA HIS A 396 13.35 22.82 12.92
C HIS A 396 12.11 21.91 12.86
N LEU A 397 12.24 20.66 13.29
CA LEU A 397 11.11 19.73 13.29
C LEU A 397 9.98 20.23 14.20
N THR A 398 10.34 20.70 15.39
CA THR A 398 9.40 21.20 16.39
C THR A 398 8.79 22.52 15.94
N THR A 399 9.57 23.40 15.31
CA THR A 399 9.06 24.68 14.80
C THR A 399 8.11 24.47 13.62
N ASN A 400 8.43 23.58 12.69
CA ASN A 400 7.53 23.19 11.61
C ASN A 400 6.24 22.57 12.11
N TYR A 401 6.33 21.72 13.13
CA TYR A 401 5.15 21.13 13.74
C TYR A 401 4.28 22.20 14.40
N ALA A 402 4.86 23.10 15.19
CA ALA A 402 4.14 24.20 15.83
C ALA A 402 3.48 25.16 14.82
N LEU A 403 4.19 25.52 13.75
CA LEU A 403 3.63 26.34 12.67
C LEU A 403 2.50 25.64 11.94
N THR A 404 2.63 24.34 11.68
CA THR A 404 1.57 23.54 11.06
C THR A 404 0.33 23.48 11.96
N LEU A 405 0.48 23.33 13.28
CA LEU A 405 -0.64 23.41 14.23
C LEU A 405 -1.34 24.77 14.20
N LEU A 406 -0.58 25.87 14.21
CA LEU A 406 -1.14 27.23 14.13
C LEU A 406 -1.93 27.46 12.83
N ARG A 407 -1.51 26.83 11.73
CA ARG A 407 -2.21 26.92 10.44
C ARG A 407 -3.45 26.05 10.36
N ILE A 408 -3.42 24.82 10.89
CA ILE A 408 -4.60 23.93 10.88
C ILE A 408 -5.70 24.46 11.82
N PHE A 409 -5.31 25.14 12.92
CA PHE A 409 -6.24 25.59 13.95
C PHE A 409 -6.18 27.10 14.20
N PRO A 410 -6.53 27.94 13.21
CA PRO A 410 -6.43 29.38 13.33
C PRO A 410 -7.29 29.94 14.48
N ARG A 411 -8.47 29.35 14.73
CA ARG A 411 -9.39 29.77 15.80
C ARG A 411 -8.84 29.55 17.22
N ARG A 412 -7.95 28.57 17.39
CA ARG A 412 -7.28 28.27 18.67
C ARG A 412 -5.83 28.76 18.68
N GLY A 413 -5.44 29.56 17.67
CA GLY A 413 -4.08 30.06 17.52
C GLY A 413 -3.61 30.83 18.75
N ASP A 414 -4.48 31.64 19.36
CA ASP A 414 -4.13 32.43 20.54
C ASP A 414 -3.87 31.57 21.78
N GLU A 415 -4.63 30.49 21.98
CA GLU A 415 -4.39 29.51 23.05
C GLU A 415 -3.04 28.80 22.85
N ILE A 416 -2.77 28.35 21.63
CA ILE A 416 -1.53 27.67 21.27
C ILE A 416 -0.33 28.61 21.49
N LYS A 417 -0.42 29.86 21.01
CA LYS A 417 0.60 30.89 21.21
C LYS A 417 0.83 31.18 22.69
N MET A 418 -0.25 31.32 23.46
CA MET A 418 -0.17 31.54 24.91
C MET A 418 0.52 30.36 25.61
N TRP A 419 0.18 29.11 25.28
CA TRP A 419 0.83 27.94 25.87
C TRP A 419 2.31 27.82 25.47
N LEU A 420 2.65 28.07 24.20
CA LEU A 420 4.03 28.12 23.75
C LEU A 420 4.83 29.22 24.47
N TYR A 421 4.21 30.37 24.75
CA TYR A 421 4.84 31.48 25.47
C TYR A 421 5.05 31.17 26.96
N LEU A 422 4.04 30.62 27.63
CA LEU A 422 4.06 30.31 29.06
C LEU A 422 4.93 29.10 29.41
N ALA A 423 5.18 28.22 28.47
CA ALA A 423 6.01 27.06 28.68
C ALA A 423 7.47 27.46 28.99
N SER A 424 8.08 26.71 29.90
CA SER A 424 9.46 26.89 30.32
C SER A 424 10.20 25.56 30.24
N VAL A 425 11.49 25.66 29.98
CA VAL A 425 12.43 24.55 29.83
C VAL A 425 13.29 24.48 31.09
N THR A 426 13.35 23.32 31.73
CA THR A 426 14.14 23.13 32.94
C THR A 426 15.58 22.84 32.58
N THR A 427 16.50 23.79 32.78
CA THR A 427 17.92 23.46 32.59
C THR A 427 18.41 22.56 33.75
N PRO A 428 19.40 21.69 33.55
CA PRO A 428 19.93 20.81 34.61
C PRO A 428 20.52 21.58 35.81
N ASN A 429 20.68 22.91 35.67
CA ASN A 429 21.09 23.83 36.72
C ASN A 429 19.90 24.47 37.48
N SER A 430 18.71 23.86 37.44
CA SER A 430 17.50 24.18 38.23
C SER A 430 16.75 25.48 37.94
N ASP A 431 17.24 26.34 37.05
CA ASP A 431 16.49 27.54 36.64
C ASP A 431 15.64 27.27 35.38
N PRO A 432 14.32 27.55 35.43
CA PRO A 432 13.43 27.43 34.27
C PRO A 432 13.68 28.57 33.29
N VAL A 433 14.02 28.24 32.04
CA VAL A 433 14.21 29.21 30.96
C VAL A 433 12.91 29.31 30.15
N PRO A 434 12.31 30.51 29.99
CA PRO A 434 11.14 30.70 29.14
C PRO A 434 11.40 30.29 27.69
N THR A 435 10.42 29.67 27.04
CA THR A 435 10.52 29.24 25.63
C THR A 435 10.81 30.41 24.69
N SER A 436 10.26 31.60 24.99
CA SER A 436 10.54 32.83 24.25
C SER A 436 12.03 33.21 24.24
N ASN A 437 12.74 33.00 25.35
CA ASN A 437 14.17 33.26 25.44
C ASN A 437 14.99 32.22 24.65
N LEU A 438 14.55 30.97 24.61
CA LEU A 438 15.20 29.93 23.82
C LEU A 438 15.02 30.16 22.33
N LEU A 439 13.79 30.46 21.90
CA LEU A 439 13.49 30.79 20.51
C LEU A 439 14.25 32.06 20.07
N TRP A 440 14.33 33.08 20.92
CA TRP A 440 15.12 34.29 20.63
C TRP A 440 16.61 33.99 20.43
N ARG A 441 17.19 33.14 21.28
CA ARG A 441 18.59 32.71 21.13
C ARG A 441 18.79 31.91 19.85
N ALA A 442 17.84 31.04 19.51
CA ALA A 442 17.88 30.28 18.28
C ALA A 442 17.73 31.18 17.04
N THR A 443 16.80 32.13 17.04
CA THR A 443 16.67 33.10 15.94
C THR A 443 17.94 33.92 15.76
N CYS A 444 18.56 34.37 16.86
CA CYS A 444 19.81 35.11 16.80
C CYS A 444 20.98 34.28 16.22
N ALA A 445 20.91 32.95 16.32
CA ALA A 445 21.92 32.04 15.79
C ALA A 445 21.71 31.65 14.32
N THR A 446 20.57 31.99 13.71
CA THR A 446 20.29 31.70 12.30
C THR A 446 21.13 32.57 11.35
N TYR A 447 21.47 32.03 10.18
CA TYR A 447 22.16 32.78 9.14
C TYR A 447 21.30 33.94 8.66
N ILE A 448 20.00 33.72 8.46
CA ILE A 448 19.04 34.74 8.01
C ILE A 448 19.06 35.97 8.93
N PHE A 449 18.99 35.76 10.25
CA PHE A 449 19.03 36.87 11.21
C PHE A 449 20.37 37.61 11.16
N SER A 450 21.49 36.88 11.11
CA SER A 450 22.83 37.48 11.02
C SER A 450 23.04 38.28 9.72
N ALA A 451 22.52 37.79 8.59
CA ALA A 451 22.62 38.45 7.29
C ALA A 451 21.79 39.73 7.24
N ILE A 452 20.54 39.69 7.74
CA ILE A 452 19.65 40.86 7.78
C ILE A 452 20.16 41.93 8.75
N THR A 453 20.69 41.52 9.90
CA THR A 453 21.24 42.46 10.90
C THR A 453 22.55 43.11 10.43
N PHE A 454 23.39 42.38 9.69
CA PHE A 454 24.62 42.92 9.12
C PHE A 454 24.35 43.84 7.92
N GLU A 455 23.45 43.43 7.02
CA GLU A 455 23.14 44.19 5.82
C GLU A 455 21.64 44.16 5.50
N SER A 456 20.92 45.21 5.91
CA SER A 456 19.45 45.30 5.74
C SER A 456 18.96 45.21 4.29
N ARG A 457 19.83 45.50 3.30
CA ARG A 457 19.52 45.37 1.86
C ARG A 457 19.42 43.92 1.41
N THR A 458 20.05 42.99 2.12
CA THR A 458 19.99 41.54 1.82
C THR A 458 18.64 40.93 2.16
N ALA A 459 17.85 41.57 3.03
CA ALA A 459 16.52 41.09 3.42
C ALA A 459 15.60 40.90 2.21
N LEU A 460 15.60 41.84 1.26
CA LEU A 460 14.77 41.76 0.05
C LEU A 460 15.24 40.64 -0.89
N SER A 461 16.54 40.39 -1.01
CA SER A 461 17.04 39.28 -1.82
C SER A 461 16.71 37.92 -1.20
N ILE A 462 16.82 37.78 0.12
CA ILE A 462 16.51 36.54 0.84
C ILE A 462 14.99 36.26 0.79
N LEU A 463 14.16 37.27 1.02
CA LEU A 463 12.69 37.15 0.91
C LEU A 463 12.26 36.82 -0.53
N ARG A 464 12.84 37.49 -1.53
CA ARG A 464 12.51 37.25 -2.93
C ARG A 464 12.92 35.84 -3.37
N ARG A 465 14.06 35.33 -2.88
CA ARG A 465 14.50 33.95 -3.10
C ARG A 465 13.51 32.96 -2.48
N ALA A 466 13.12 33.15 -1.22
CA ALA A 466 12.12 32.31 -0.54
C ALA A 466 10.76 32.28 -1.26
N ILE A 467 10.33 33.37 -1.89
CA ILE A 467 9.07 33.45 -2.65
C ILE A 467 9.20 32.84 -4.06
N GLN A 468 10.38 32.92 -4.68
CA GLN A 468 10.62 32.45 -6.05
C GLN A 468 10.98 30.95 -6.13
N GLU A 469 11.50 30.35 -5.06
CA GLU A 469 11.94 28.94 -5.02
C GLU A 469 10.82 27.88 -4.95
N ASN A 470 9.55 28.27 -5.10
CA ASN A 470 8.48 27.33 -5.45
C ASN A 470 8.68 26.69 -6.86
N SER A 471 9.73 27.07 -7.62
CA SER A 471 10.14 26.44 -8.87
C SER A 471 11.47 25.69 -8.75
N GLU A 472 11.39 24.38 -8.48
CA GLU A 472 12.29 23.24 -8.78
C GLU A 472 13.84 23.33 -8.67
N VAL A 473 14.48 24.46 -8.32
CA VAL A 473 15.95 24.54 -8.26
C VAL A 473 16.45 24.50 -6.82
N SER A 474 16.92 23.31 -6.42
CA SER A 474 17.74 23.02 -5.22
C SER A 474 17.38 23.79 -3.94
N LYS A 475 16.41 23.26 -3.16
CA LYS A 475 16.14 23.69 -1.78
C LYS A 475 17.42 23.65 -0.96
N ASP A 476 17.95 24.79 -0.55
CA ASP A 476 19.01 24.81 0.45
C ASP A 476 18.36 24.56 1.81
N HIS A 477 18.40 23.30 2.28
CA HIS A 477 17.67 22.84 3.46
C HIS A 477 17.96 23.65 4.73
N SER A 478 19.06 24.41 4.78
CA SER A 478 19.38 25.32 5.90
C SER A 478 18.58 26.62 5.89
N GLU A 479 18.21 27.16 4.72
CA GLU A 479 17.46 28.42 4.67
C GLU A 479 16.00 28.22 5.07
N ASP A 480 15.38 27.14 4.62
CA ASP A 480 14.04 26.73 5.08
C ASP A 480 14.02 26.53 6.60
N GLN A 481 15.07 25.90 7.14
CA GLN A 481 15.22 25.69 8.58
C GLN A 481 15.25 27.00 9.37
N ASP A 482 16.06 27.95 8.90
CA ASP A 482 16.18 29.26 9.51
C ASP A 482 14.86 30.04 9.45
N TRP A 483 14.15 29.99 8.32
CA TRP A 483 12.85 30.64 8.16
C TRP A 483 11.79 30.09 9.11
N SER A 484 11.70 28.78 9.30
CA SER A 484 10.74 28.17 10.22
C SER A 484 10.95 28.63 11.67
N ILE A 485 12.20 28.78 12.10
CA ILE A 485 12.55 29.24 13.45
C ILE A 485 12.18 30.73 13.60
N VAL A 486 12.53 31.56 12.62
CA VAL A 486 12.22 33.00 12.63
C VAL A 486 10.71 33.24 12.60
N LEU A 487 9.97 32.53 11.76
CA LEU A 487 8.51 32.66 11.65
C LEU A 487 7.82 32.27 12.95
N LEU A 488 8.18 31.15 13.58
CA LEU A 488 7.56 30.77 14.85
C LEU A 488 7.81 31.81 15.94
N PHE A 489 9.03 32.34 16.02
CA PHE A 489 9.35 33.40 16.99
C PHE A 489 8.49 34.65 16.76
N LEU A 490 8.37 35.10 15.50
CA LEU A 490 7.52 36.25 15.15
C LEU A 490 6.05 35.99 15.49
N GLU A 491 5.53 34.80 15.21
CA GLU A 491 4.13 34.44 15.48
C GLU A 491 3.79 34.50 16.98
N ILE A 492 4.73 34.08 17.83
CA ILE A 492 4.60 34.10 19.29
C ILE A 492 4.79 35.53 19.83
N TYR A 493 5.74 36.29 19.29
CA TYR A 493 6.10 37.60 19.84
C TYR A 493 5.17 38.74 19.38
N LEU A 494 4.67 38.72 18.13
CA LEU A 494 3.78 39.77 17.59
C LEU A 494 2.33 39.70 18.10
N SER A 495 1.97 38.64 18.83
CA SER A 495 0.63 38.47 19.39
C SER A 495 0.47 39.10 20.79
N HIS A 496 1.52 39.74 21.29
CA HIS A 496 1.56 40.61 22.47
C HIS A 496 2.03 42.01 22.07
#